data_AF-A0A7Z0SCT7-F1
#
_entry.id   AF-A0A7Z0SCT7-F1
#
_cell.length_a   1.000
_cell.length_b   1.000
_cell.length_c   1.000
_cell.angle_alpha   90.00
_cell.angle_beta   90.00
_cell.angle_gamma   90.00
#
_symmetry.space_group_name_H-M   'P 1'
#
loop_
_entity.id
_entity.type
_entity.pdbx_description
1 polymer ?
#
loop_
_entity_poly.entity_id
_entity_poly.type
_entity_poly.pdbx_seq_one_letter_code
_entity_poly.pdbx_strand_id
1 'polypeptide(L)'
;MTKKQEPGHPRKIDAAFKHEVVRLVLDKDMSPREAAIAMGVGDTAVRRWVQLHKSANGLPRPSQPLTVEQLRIRELEIENRQLREDNDILKKASAFFARTLR
;
A
#
# COMPACT_ATOMS: atom_id res chain seq x y z
N MET A 1 -5.65 -8.06 -41.72
CA MET A 1 -4.34 -7.75 -41.11
C MET A 1 -4.51 -7.67 -39.60
N THR A 2 -4.33 -8.77 -38.88
CA THR A 2 -4.23 -8.77 -37.41
C THR A 2 -3.11 -9.75 -37.06
N LYS A 3 -1.91 -9.23 -36.82
CA LYS A 3 -0.76 -10.04 -36.37
C LYS A 3 -1.13 -10.66 -35.03
N LYS A 4 -1.42 -11.96 -35.04
CA LYS A 4 -1.46 -12.78 -33.83
C LYS A 4 -0.08 -12.72 -33.20
N GLN A 5 0.03 -12.12 -32.01
CA GLN A 5 1.24 -12.23 -31.20
C GLN A 5 1.33 -13.68 -30.71
N GLU A 6 2.29 -14.40 -31.26
CA GLU A 6 2.74 -15.71 -30.79
C GLU A 6 3.22 -15.60 -29.33
N PRO A 7 2.85 -16.53 -28.42
CA PRO A 7 3.27 -16.47 -27.02
C PRO A 7 4.75 -16.84 -26.93
N GLY A 8 5.61 -15.81 -26.86
CA GLY A 8 7.04 -15.98 -26.69
C GLY A 8 7.39 -16.80 -25.46
N HIS A 9 8.22 -17.82 -25.66
CA HIS A 9 8.86 -18.68 -24.67
C HIS A 9 9.32 -17.88 -23.43
N PRO A 10 9.16 -18.39 -22.19
CA PRO A 10 9.36 -17.59 -20.99
C PRO A 10 10.82 -17.16 -20.89
N ARG A 11 11.11 -15.89 -21.23
CA ARG A 11 12.29 -15.18 -20.73
C ARG A 11 12.25 -15.37 -19.22
N LYS A 12 13.32 -15.91 -18.62
CA LYS A 12 13.44 -16.03 -17.17
C LYS A 12 13.09 -14.66 -16.57
N ILE A 13 11.92 -14.58 -15.95
CA ILE A 13 11.45 -13.35 -15.33
C ILE A 13 12.23 -13.23 -14.02
N ASP A 14 13.28 -12.43 -14.05
CA ASP A 14 14.12 -12.16 -12.89
C ASP A 14 13.37 -11.30 -11.85
N ALA A 15 13.95 -11.21 -10.65
CA ALA A 15 13.35 -10.46 -9.56
C ALA A 15 13.29 -8.95 -9.86
N ALA A 16 14.30 -8.43 -10.55
CA ALA A 16 14.39 -7.01 -10.92
C ALA A 16 13.23 -6.61 -11.84
N PHE A 17 12.93 -7.43 -12.86
CA PHE A 17 11.81 -7.19 -13.76
C PHE A 17 10.46 -7.20 -13.03
N LYS A 18 10.25 -8.15 -12.10
CA LYS A 18 9.03 -8.18 -11.29
C LYS A 18 8.88 -6.91 -10.45
N HIS A 19 9.98 -6.45 -9.84
CA HIS A 19 9.99 -5.21 -9.07
C HIS A 19 9.63 -4.00 -9.94
N GLU A 20 10.20 -3.88 -11.14
CA GLU A 20 9.88 -2.76 -12.03
C GLU A 20 8.40 -2.77 -12.44
N VAL A 21 7.83 -3.94 -12.74
CA VAL A 21 6.41 -4.08 -13.05
C VAL A 21 5.52 -3.67 -11.87
N VAL A 22 5.87 -4.06 -10.65
CA VAL A 22 5.14 -3.64 -9.44
C VAL A 22 5.27 -2.13 -9.22
N ARG A 23 6.45 -1.56 -9.46
CA ARG A 23 6.72 -0.12 -9.33
C ARG A 23 5.85 0.72 -10.24
N LEU A 24 5.62 0.28 -11.48
CA LEU A 24 4.70 0.95 -12.40
C LEU A 24 3.27 1.04 -11.84
N VAL A 25 2.83 0.01 -11.12
CA VAL A 25 1.47 -0.04 -10.55
C VAL A 25 1.37 0.78 -9.26
N LEU A 26 2.37 0.71 -8.38
CA LEU A 26 2.31 1.33 -7.05
C LEU A 26 2.78 2.78 -7.03
N ASP A 27 3.82 3.11 -7.80
CA ASP A 27 4.45 4.44 -7.74
C ASP A 27 3.96 5.36 -8.84
N LYS A 28 3.53 4.79 -9.98
CA LYS A 28 3.02 5.55 -11.14
C LYS A 28 1.50 5.42 -11.33
N ASP A 29 0.80 4.84 -10.36
CA ASP A 29 -0.67 4.66 -10.35
C ASP A 29 -1.24 3.99 -11.61
N MET A 30 -0.43 3.21 -12.34
CA MET A 30 -0.92 2.47 -13.51
C MET A 30 -1.82 1.32 -13.07
N SER A 31 -2.89 1.06 -13.82
CA SER A 31 -3.68 -0.15 -13.57
C SER A 31 -2.84 -1.41 -13.87
N PRO A 32 -3.10 -2.55 -13.18
CA PRO A 32 -2.41 -3.81 -13.47
C PRO A 32 -2.50 -4.24 -14.94
N ARG A 33 -3.59 -3.86 -15.63
CA ARG A 33 -3.82 -4.15 -17.04
C ARG A 33 -2.94 -3.29 -17.95
N GLU A 34 -2.80 -2.01 -17.65
CA GLU A 34 -1.91 -1.12 -18.40
C GLU A 34 -0.44 -1.51 -18.23
N ALA A 35 -0.03 -1.82 -16.99
CA ALA A 35 1.33 -2.30 -16.72
C ALA A 35 1.62 -3.64 -17.42
N ALA A 36 0.63 -4.54 -17.49
CA ALA A 36 0.73 -5.80 -18.22
C ALA A 36 0.96 -5.59 -19.72
N ILE A 37 0.19 -4.68 -20.34
CA ILE A 37 0.33 -4.32 -21.76
C ILE A 37 1.69 -3.65 -22.01
N ALA A 38 2.07 -2.68 -21.17
CA ALA A 38 3.31 -1.93 -21.31
C ALA A 38 4.56 -2.82 -21.21
N MET A 39 4.53 -3.83 -20.34
CA MET A 39 5.67 -4.71 -20.07
C MET A 39 5.60 -6.06 -20.80
N GLY A 40 4.54 -6.30 -21.58
CA GLY A 40 4.34 -7.54 -22.34
C GLY A 40 4.21 -8.79 -21.47
N VAL A 41 3.56 -8.67 -20.31
CA VAL A 41 3.31 -9.78 -19.37
C VAL A 41 1.82 -10.00 -19.15
N GLY A 42 1.44 -11.18 -18.65
CA GLY A 42 0.03 -11.49 -18.37
C GLY A 42 -0.52 -10.67 -17.19
N ASP A 43 -1.72 -10.10 -17.34
CA ASP A 43 -2.42 -9.31 -16.31
C ASP A 43 -2.52 -10.06 -14.96
N THR A 44 -2.82 -11.37 -15.00
CA THR A 44 -2.89 -12.20 -13.80
C THR A 44 -1.55 -12.29 -13.07
N ALA A 45 -0.42 -12.30 -13.80
CA ALA A 45 0.91 -12.31 -13.20
C ALA A 45 1.21 -10.97 -12.51
N VAL A 46 0.88 -9.85 -13.16
CA VAL A 46 1.04 -8.50 -12.59
C VAL A 46 0.24 -8.37 -11.30
N ARG A 47 -1.05 -8.73 -11.31
CA ARG A 47 -1.90 -8.71 -10.10
C ARG A 47 -1.30 -9.55 -8.98
N ARG A 48 -0.80 -10.75 -9.30
CA ARG A 48 -0.17 -11.64 -8.32
C ARG A 48 1.10 -11.02 -7.72
N TRP A 49 1.97 -10.42 -8.54
CA TRP A 49 3.20 -9.78 -8.04
C TRP A 49 2.92 -8.56 -7.18
N VAL A 50 1.96 -7.72 -7.58
CA VAL A 50 1.52 -6.57 -6.77
C VAL A 50 0.97 -7.06 -5.43
N GLN A 51 0.15 -8.12 -5.43
CA GLN A 51 -0.40 -8.68 -4.20
C GLN A 51 0.68 -9.26 -3.28
N LEU A 52 1.68 -9.95 -3.83
CA LEU A 52 2.81 -10.49 -3.08
C LEU A 52 3.67 -9.36 -2.49
N HIS A 53 3.92 -8.30 -3.28
CA HIS A 53 4.65 -7.12 -2.80
C HIS A 53 3.93 -6.42 -1.67
N LYS A 54 2.60 -6.23 -1.78
CA LYS A 54 1.78 -5.66 -0.70
C LYS A 54 1.87 -6.53 0.57
N SER A 55 1.70 -7.84 0.44
CA SER A 55 1.82 -8.77 1.58
C SER A 55 3.21 -8.76 2.22
N ALA A 56 4.29 -8.66 1.43
CA ALA A 56 5.66 -8.57 1.94
C ALA A 56 5.90 -7.27 2.73
N ASN A 57 5.18 -6.19 2.40
CA ASN A 57 5.22 -4.91 3.12
C ASN A 57 4.15 -4.80 4.22
N GLY A 58 3.59 -5.92 4.69
CA GLY A 58 2.64 -5.95 5.80
C GLY A 58 1.23 -5.45 5.45
N LEU A 59 0.93 -5.16 4.18
CA LEU A 59 -0.41 -4.74 3.76
C LEU A 59 -1.34 -5.97 3.65
N PRO A 60 -2.55 -5.90 4.24
CA PRO A 60 -3.48 -7.01 4.23
C PRO A 60 -3.96 -7.31 2.81
N ARG A 61 -4.26 -8.59 2.55
CA ARG A 61 -4.99 -8.97 1.32
C ARG A 61 -6.45 -8.53 1.47
N PRO A 62 -7.13 -8.10 0.39
CA PRO A 62 -8.52 -7.63 0.46
C PRO A 62 -9.51 -8.61 1.09
N SER A 63 -9.17 -9.92 1.12
CA SER A 63 -10.02 -10.98 1.64
C SER A 63 -9.43 -11.73 2.83
N GLN A 64 -8.33 -11.26 3.43
CA GLN A 64 -7.74 -11.88 4.61
C GLN A 64 -8.16 -11.14 5.89
N PRO A 65 -8.53 -11.87 6.95
CA PRO A 65 -8.67 -11.28 8.28
C PRO A 65 -7.39 -10.55 8.68
N LEU A 66 -7.52 -9.45 9.41
CA LEU A 66 -6.37 -8.72 9.95
C LEU A 66 -5.54 -9.65 10.84
N THR A 67 -4.22 -9.58 10.71
CA THR A 67 -3.32 -10.30 11.61
C THR A 67 -3.37 -9.71 13.01
N VAL A 68 -2.94 -10.46 14.03
CA VAL A 68 -2.84 -9.97 15.42
C VAL A 68 -2.01 -8.68 15.50
N GLU A 69 -0.92 -8.63 14.75
CA GLU A 69 -0.07 -7.44 14.65
C GLU A 69 -0.82 -6.24 14.05
N GLN A 70 -1.59 -6.45 12.97
CA GLN A 70 -2.40 -5.39 12.36
C GLN A 70 -3.53 -4.90 13.26
N LEU A 71 -4.17 -5.80 14.00
CA LEU A 71 -5.15 -5.44 15.02
C LEU A 71 -4.50 -4.56 16.10
N ARG A 72 -3.30 -4.95 16.55
CA ARG A 72 -2.56 -4.16 17.52
C ARG A 72 -2.17 -2.79 17.00
N ILE A 73 -1.74 -2.69 15.74
CA ILE A 73 -1.45 -1.40 15.09
C ILE A 73 -2.70 -0.52 15.07
N ARG A 74 -3.85 -1.08 14.68
CA ARG A 74 -5.12 -0.34 14.65
C ARG A 74 -5.55 0.15 16.03
N GLU A 75 -5.43 -0.69 17.06
CA GLU A 75 -5.69 -0.28 18.45
C GLU A 75 -4.79 0.87 18.86
N LEU A 76 -3.48 0.76 18.59
CA LEU A 76 -2.50 1.80 18.92
C LEU A 76 -2.77 3.10 18.16
N GLU A 77 -3.20 3.04 16.90
CA GLU A 77 -3.57 4.23 16.13
C GLU A 77 -4.79 4.94 16.71
N ILE A 78 -5.78 4.19 17.19
CA ILE A 78 -6.95 4.75 17.87
C ILE A 78 -6.54 5.41 19.19
N GLU A 79 -5.74 4.71 20.01
CA GLU A 79 -5.24 5.24 21.28
C GLU A 79 -4.38 6.50 21.06
N ASN A 80 -3.48 6.49 20.08
CA ASN A 80 -2.65 7.64 19.77
C ASN A 80 -3.48 8.86 19.35
N ARG A 81 -4.55 8.65 18.59
CA ARG A 81 -5.48 9.72 18.20
C ARG A 81 -6.14 10.32 19.43
N GLN A 82 -6.70 9.49 20.32
CA GLN A 82 -7.34 9.96 21.55
C GLN A 82 -6.35 10.76 22.41
N LEU A 83 -5.15 10.23 22.63
CA LEU A 83 -4.11 10.89 23.41
C LEU A 83 -3.71 12.26 22.83
N ARG A 84 -3.67 12.38 21.50
CA ARG A 84 -3.38 13.66 20.83
C ARG A 84 -4.51 14.67 21.05
N GLU A 85 -5.76 14.23 20.93
CA GLU A 85 -6.92 15.08 21.18
C GLU A 85 -6.95 15.58 22.62
N ASP A 86 -6.73 14.70 23.59
CA ASP A 86 -6.66 15.05 25.02
C ASP A 86 -5.52 16.04 25.28
N ASN A 87 -4.35 15.81 24.68
CA ASN A 87 -3.19 16.70 24.82
C ASN A 87 -3.48 18.09 24.24
N ASP A 88 -4.19 18.18 23.12
CA ASP A 88 -4.58 19.44 22.51
C ASP A 88 -5.61 20.20 23.36
N ILE A 89 -6.55 19.50 23.99
CA ILE A 89 -7.48 20.11 24.96
C ILE A 89 -6.72 20.67 26.16
N LEU A 90 -5.81 19.88 26.73
CA LEU A 90 -4.99 20.31 27.88
C LEU A 90 -4.15 21.54 27.54
N LYS A 91 -3.49 21.55 26.36
CA LYS A 91 -2.73 22.73 25.89
C LYS A 91 -3.61 23.97 25.78
N LYS A 92 -4.81 23.85 25.22
CA LYS A 92 -5.77 24.97 25.11
C LYS A 92 -6.19 25.48 26.49
N ALA A 93 -6.47 24.57 27.44
CA ALA A 93 -6.81 24.93 28.81
C ALA A 93 -5.65 25.64 29.52
N SER A 94 -4.42 25.09 29.44
CA SER A 94 -3.22 25.72 30.00
C SER A 94 -2.98 27.12 29.43
N ALA A 95 -3.14 27.30 28.11
CA ALA A 95 -3.00 28.59 27.47
C ALA A 95 -4.08 29.60 27.95
N PHE A 96 -5.33 29.14 28.12
CA PHE A 96 -6.41 29.96 28.67
C PHE A 96 -6.09 30.45 30.09
N PHE A 97 -5.67 29.54 30.98
CA PHE A 97 -5.33 29.89 32.36
C PHE A 97 -4.12 30.82 32.43
N ALA A 98 -3.06 30.55 31.66
CA ALA A 98 -1.88 31.41 31.59
C ALA A 98 -2.20 32.84 31.14
N ARG A 99 -3.20 33.01 30.25
CA ARG A 99 -3.68 34.33 29.82
C ARG A 99 -4.51 35.03 30.89
N THR A 100 -5.30 34.28 31.65
CA THR A 100 -6.31 34.84 32.58
C THR A 100 -5.72 35.15 33.95
N LEU A 101 -4.65 34.46 34.34
CA LEU A 101 -3.92 34.66 35.61
C LEU A 101 -2.80 35.71 35.52
N ARG A 102 -2.82 36.55 34.48
CA ARG A 102 -1.84 37.61 34.25
C ARG A 102 -2.42 38.98 34.56
#